data_AF-A0A0N4XRW5-F1
#
_entry.id   AF-A0A0N4XRW5-F1
#
_cell.length_a   1.000
_cell.length_b   1.000
_cell.length_c   1.000
_cell.angle_alpha   90.00
_cell.angle_beta   90.00
_cell.angle_gamma   90.00
#
_symmetry.space_group_name_H-M   'P 1'
#
loop_
_entity.id
_entity.type
_entity.pdbx_description
1 polymer ?
#
loop_
_entity_poly.entity_id
_entity_poly.type
_entity_poly.pdbx_seq_one_letter_code
_entity_poly.pdbx_strand_id
1 'polypeptide(L)'
;TNSRWYFDESQGTCLSFTYLGIGGNSNRFSDPTTCTKICGNGKPTRLSCDLPPQIGNGTYKIPRYYFSQDSKQCELFFYSGDGGNENRFLRKQKCERLCLSKKKNKKYSTPAEVTTSTTLQTRPATRIFQELHSAEFSTGKS
;
A
#
# COMPACT_ATOMS: atom_id res chain seq x y z
N THR A 1 -12.79 -14.66 20.39
CA THR A 1 -12.78 -13.19 20.15
C THR A 1 -13.65 -12.89 18.95
N ASN A 2 -14.33 -11.73 18.91
CA ASN A 2 -15.14 -11.30 17.75
C ASN A 2 -14.31 -10.53 16.71
N SER A 3 -12.99 -10.69 16.75
CA SER A 3 -12.06 -10.05 15.83
C SER A 3 -12.20 -10.64 14.44
N ARG A 4 -12.26 -9.78 13.43
CA ARG A 4 -12.24 -10.11 12.01
C ARG A 4 -11.19 -9.28 11.32
N TRP A 5 -10.87 -9.63 10.08
CA TRP A 5 -9.87 -8.96 9.26
C TRP A 5 -10.51 -8.42 7.99
N TYR A 6 -10.07 -7.26 7.54
CA TYR A 6 -10.45 -6.69 6.25
C TYR A 6 -9.19 -6.17 5.56
N PHE A 7 -9.18 -6.21 4.23
CA PHE A 7 -8.13 -5.61 3.43
C PHE A 7 -8.37 -4.11 3.28
N ASP A 8 -7.42 -3.31 3.74
CA ASP A 8 -7.35 -1.89 3.48
C ASP A 8 -6.57 -1.66 2.18
N GLU A 9 -7.28 -1.24 1.13
CA GLU A 9 -6.68 -1.00 -0.19
C GLU A 9 -5.75 0.23 -0.22
N SER A 10 -5.94 1.19 0.69
CA SER A 10 -5.11 2.40 0.77
C SER A 10 -3.75 2.11 1.39
N GLN A 11 -3.72 1.25 2.40
CA GLN A 11 -2.51 0.80 3.09
C GLN A 11 -1.89 -0.42 2.42
N GLY A 12 -2.67 -1.15 1.62
CA GLY A 12 -2.26 -2.37 0.95
C GLY A 12 -2.03 -3.53 1.93
N THR A 13 -2.79 -3.57 3.03
CA THR A 13 -2.59 -4.54 4.11
C THR A 13 -3.91 -4.97 4.75
N CYS A 14 -3.89 -6.10 5.46
CA CYS A 14 -5.03 -6.59 6.22
C CYS A 14 -5.01 -6.07 7.65
N LEU A 15 -6.10 -5.43 8.07
CA LEU A 15 -6.26 -4.86 9.40
C LEU A 15 -7.37 -5.58 10.16
N SER A 16 -7.21 -5.67 11.48
CA SER A 16 -8.22 -6.28 12.36
C SER A 16 -9.27 -5.27 12.78
N PHE A 17 -10.48 -5.75 13.04
CA PHE A 17 -11.59 -4.97 13.58
C PHE A 17 -12.52 -5.86 14.40
N THR A 18 -13.33 -5.26 15.27
CA THR A 18 -14.37 -5.98 16.03
C THR A 18 -15.65 -6.07 15.20
N TYR A 19 -16.12 -7.28 14.93
CA TYR A 19 -17.39 -7.51 14.24
C TYR A 19 -18.50 -7.84 15.23
N LEU A 20 -19.59 -7.07 15.19
CA LEU A 20 -20.71 -7.18 16.15
C LEU A 20 -21.72 -8.30 15.81
N GLY A 21 -21.57 -8.99 14.67
CA GLY A 21 -22.35 -10.19 14.36
C GLY A 21 -23.38 -10.05 13.23
N ILE A 22 -23.80 -8.83 12.85
CA ILE A 22 -24.88 -8.61 11.86
C ILE A 22 -24.38 -7.80 10.65
N GLY A 23 -24.79 -8.21 9.44
CA GLY A 23 -24.55 -7.48 8.18
C GLY A 23 -23.17 -7.70 7.55
N GLY A 24 -22.66 -6.66 6.87
CA GLY A 24 -21.31 -6.59 6.28
C GLY A 24 -21.20 -7.01 4.81
N ASN A 25 -19.97 -7.18 4.33
CA ASN A 25 -19.63 -7.50 2.94
C ASN A 25 -18.51 -8.58 2.86
N SER A 26 -18.07 -8.92 1.64
CA SER A 26 -17.05 -9.96 1.41
C SER A 26 -15.64 -9.62 1.89
N ASN A 27 -15.34 -8.36 2.22
CA ASN A 27 -14.07 -7.94 2.78
C ASN A 27 -14.02 -8.20 4.30
N ARG A 28 -14.26 -9.45 4.69
CA ARG A 28 -14.31 -9.87 6.09
C ARG A 28 -13.82 -11.31 6.22
N PHE A 29 -12.67 -11.48 6.87
CA PHE A 29 -11.99 -12.75 7.04
C PHE A 29 -11.88 -13.08 8.54
N SER A 30 -11.89 -14.36 8.88
CA SER A 30 -11.64 -14.83 10.25
C SER A 30 -10.16 -14.83 10.61
N ASP A 31 -9.28 -14.86 9.61
CA ASP A 31 -7.85 -15.07 9.75
C ASP A 31 -7.05 -14.07 8.89
N PRO A 32 -5.99 -13.43 9.43
CA PRO A 32 -5.19 -12.44 8.70
C PRO A 32 -4.48 -13.06 7.49
N THR A 33 -4.07 -14.32 7.60
CA THR A 33 -3.37 -15.04 6.54
C THR A 33 -4.26 -15.20 5.33
N THR A 34 -5.51 -15.60 5.55
CA THR A 34 -6.53 -15.77 4.52
C THR A 34 -6.87 -14.43 3.87
N CYS A 35 -7.01 -13.36 4.65
CA CYS A 35 -7.17 -12.01 4.11
C CYS A 35 -5.99 -11.64 3.18
N THR A 36 -4.76 -11.88 3.64
CA THR A 36 -3.55 -11.51 2.89
C THR A 36 -3.38 -12.37 1.64
N LYS A 37 -3.74 -13.66 1.67
CA LYS A 37 -3.73 -14.53 0.50
C LYS A 37 -4.77 -14.09 -0.54
N ILE A 38 -5.98 -13.79 -0.09
CA ILE A 38 -7.11 -13.47 -0.98
C ILE A 38 -7.07 -12.04 -1.50
N CYS A 39 -6.50 -11.09 -0.75
CA CYS A 39 -6.50 -9.68 -1.13
C CYS A 39 -5.09 -9.08 -1.31
N GLY A 40 -4.07 -9.67 -0.69
CA GLY A 40 -2.70 -9.19 -0.78
C GLY A 40 -2.12 -9.31 -2.19
N ASN A 41 -1.41 -8.25 -2.57
CA ASN A 41 -0.67 -8.14 -3.83
C ASN A 41 0.55 -7.21 -3.69
N GLY A 42 1.03 -7.01 -2.47
CA GLY A 42 2.07 -6.03 -2.17
C GLY A 42 1.63 -4.60 -2.48
N LYS A 43 2.58 -3.76 -2.88
CA LYS A 43 2.33 -2.37 -3.32
C LYS A 43 2.70 -2.24 -4.79
N PRO A 44 1.81 -2.65 -5.72
CA PRO A 44 2.13 -2.64 -7.14
C PRO A 44 2.49 -1.23 -7.62
N THR A 45 3.57 -1.14 -8.38
CA THR A 45 4.08 0.11 -8.95
C THR A 45 3.99 0.04 -10.47
N ARG A 46 4.36 1.12 -11.17
CA ARG A 46 4.44 1.12 -12.63
C ARG A 46 5.26 -0.03 -13.20
N LEU A 47 6.34 -0.44 -12.51
CA LEU A 47 7.20 -1.53 -12.94
C LEU A 47 6.48 -2.89 -12.90
N SER A 48 5.46 -3.03 -12.06
CA SER A 48 4.64 -4.24 -12.00
C SER A 48 3.92 -4.53 -13.32
N CYS A 49 3.64 -3.51 -14.14
CA CYS A 49 2.98 -3.68 -15.43
C CYS A 49 3.87 -4.40 -16.46
N ASP A 50 5.19 -4.44 -16.26
CA ASP A 50 6.13 -5.06 -17.18
C ASP A 50 6.41 -6.54 -16.83
N LEU A 51 5.90 -7.02 -15.70
CA LEU A 51 6.03 -8.42 -15.29
C LEU A 51 5.01 -9.31 -16.01
N PRO A 52 5.32 -10.59 -16.27
CA PRO A 52 4.32 -11.54 -16.77
C PRO A 52 3.24 -11.82 -15.72
N PRO A 53 2.01 -12.17 -16.11
CA PRO A 53 1.03 -12.68 -15.16
C PRO A 53 1.54 -13.96 -14.50
N GLN A 54 1.32 -14.09 -13.18
CA GLN A 54 1.65 -15.31 -12.46
C GLN A 54 0.45 -15.83 -11.68
N ILE A 55 -0.01 -17.03 -12.07
CA ILE A 55 -1.09 -17.76 -11.40
C ILE A 55 -0.69 -18.09 -9.96
N GLY A 56 0.58 -18.39 -9.70
CA GLY A 56 1.06 -18.82 -8.39
C GLY A 56 0.82 -20.32 -8.13
N ASN A 57 0.93 -20.73 -6.86
CA ASN A 57 1.10 -22.15 -6.49
C ASN A 57 0.03 -22.64 -5.51
N GLY A 58 -0.99 -21.83 -5.23
CA GLY A 58 -2.09 -22.19 -4.33
C GLY A 58 -3.18 -23.03 -5.01
N THR A 59 -4.28 -23.23 -4.30
CA THR A 59 -5.40 -24.09 -4.73
C THR A 59 -6.68 -23.32 -5.06
N TYR A 60 -6.68 -22.00 -4.87
CA TYR A 60 -7.86 -21.17 -5.10
C TYR A 60 -8.00 -20.78 -6.58
N LYS A 61 -9.19 -20.31 -6.97
CA LYS A 61 -9.44 -19.70 -8.27
C LYS A 61 -9.94 -18.27 -8.07
N ILE A 62 -9.03 -17.34 -7.81
CA ILE A 62 -9.35 -15.97 -7.40
C ILE A 62 -9.29 -15.04 -8.62
N PRO A 63 -10.40 -14.43 -9.05
CA PRO A 63 -10.38 -13.50 -10.19
C PRO A 63 -9.54 -12.27 -9.86
N ARG A 64 -8.60 -11.94 -10.74
CA ARG A 64 -7.71 -10.77 -10.66
C ARG A 64 -7.51 -10.18 -12.05
N TYR A 65 -7.03 -8.96 -12.10
CA TYR A 65 -6.61 -8.32 -13.35
C TYR A 65 -5.09 -8.26 -13.44
N TYR A 66 -4.54 -8.44 -14.62
CA TYR A 66 -3.12 -8.17 -14.92
C TYR A 66 -3.03 -7.28 -16.16
N PHE A 67 -1.90 -6.62 -16.35
CA PHE A 67 -1.63 -5.89 -17.58
C PHE A 67 -0.94 -6.79 -18.59
N SER A 68 -1.57 -7.00 -19.75
CA SER A 68 -1.00 -7.71 -20.88
C SER A 68 -0.19 -6.75 -21.75
N GLN A 69 1.09 -7.06 -21.93
CA GLN A 69 1.97 -6.27 -22.80
C GLN A 69 1.67 -6.51 -24.28
N ASP A 70 1.03 -7.63 -24.63
CA ASP A 70 0.72 -7.99 -26.02
C ASP A 70 -0.50 -7.22 -26.52
N SER A 71 -1.60 -7.27 -25.76
CA SER A 71 -2.84 -6.56 -26.11
C SER A 71 -2.84 -5.09 -25.68
N LYS A 72 -1.90 -4.71 -24.79
CA LYS A 72 -1.89 -3.42 -24.10
C LYS A 72 -3.19 -3.16 -23.30
N GLN A 73 -3.76 -4.21 -22.72
CA GLN A 73 -5.00 -4.13 -21.93
C GLN A 73 -4.86 -4.74 -20.54
N CYS A 74 -5.73 -4.32 -19.63
CA CYS A 74 -5.90 -4.97 -18.34
C CYS A 74 -6.93 -6.10 -18.47
N GLU A 75 -6.47 -7.34 -18.36
CA GLU A 75 -7.22 -8.56 -18.62
C GLU A 75 -7.47 -9.37 -17.36
N LEU A 76 -8.56 -10.15 -17.35
CA LEU A 76 -8.90 -11.04 -16.25
C LEU A 76 -8.02 -12.31 -16.30
N PHE A 77 -7.49 -12.71 -15.15
CA PHE A 77 -6.89 -14.02 -14.95
C PHE A 77 -7.26 -14.58 -13.57
N PHE A 78 -6.89 -15.83 -13.31
CA PHE A 78 -7.19 -16.49 -12.04
C PHE A 78 -5.90 -16.73 -11.24
N TYR A 79 -5.79 -16.02 -10.11
CA TYR A 79 -4.72 -16.20 -9.14
C TYR A 79 -5.05 -17.35 -8.18
N SER A 80 -4.04 -18.14 -7.86
CA SER A 80 -4.16 -19.35 -7.04
C SER A 80 -4.21 -19.09 -5.53
N GLY A 81 -4.01 -17.85 -5.09
CA GLY A 81 -4.03 -17.46 -3.67
C GLY A 81 -2.70 -17.58 -2.95
N ASP A 82 -1.63 -18.06 -3.61
CA ASP A 82 -0.29 -18.09 -3.04
C ASP A 82 0.81 -17.77 -4.07
N GLY A 83 1.85 -17.07 -3.63
CA GLY A 83 2.98 -16.63 -4.48
C GLY A 83 2.59 -15.66 -5.60
N GLY A 84 3.19 -15.85 -6.77
CA GLY A 84 3.07 -14.96 -7.93
C GLY A 84 3.77 -13.61 -7.73
N ASN A 85 3.39 -12.61 -8.54
CA ASN A 85 3.99 -11.27 -8.52
C ASN A 85 2.93 -10.16 -8.47
N GLU A 86 3.41 -8.92 -8.52
CA GLU A 86 2.62 -7.69 -8.38
C GLU A 86 1.87 -7.27 -9.66
N ASN A 87 2.04 -7.96 -10.81
CA ASN A 87 1.14 -7.77 -11.96
C ASN A 87 -0.20 -8.46 -11.70
N ARG A 88 -0.87 -8.03 -10.62
CA ARG A 88 -2.06 -8.65 -10.06
C ARG A 88 -2.84 -7.58 -9.30
N PHE A 89 -3.96 -7.16 -9.87
CA PHE A 89 -4.79 -6.09 -9.36
C PHE A 89 -6.18 -6.63 -8.99
N LEU A 90 -6.74 -6.17 -7.87
CA LEU A 90 -8.09 -6.55 -7.44
C LEU A 90 -9.16 -5.98 -8.37
N ARG A 91 -8.93 -4.78 -8.90
CA ARG A 91 -9.88 -4.04 -9.74
C ARG A 91 -9.24 -3.67 -11.07
N LYS A 92 -10.00 -3.80 -12.16
CA LYS A 92 -9.55 -3.41 -13.51
C LYS A 92 -9.12 -1.95 -13.56
N GLN A 93 -9.90 -1.05 -12.95
CA GLN A 93 -9.61 0.39 -12.93
C GLN A 93 -8.28 0.70 -12.25
N LYS A 94 -7.90 -0.08 -11.22
CA LYS A 94 -6.59 0.09 -10.55
C LYS A 94 -5.45 -0.29 -11.49
N CYS A 95 -5.59 -1.40 -12.21
CA CYS A 95 -4.66 -1.83 -13.27
C CYS A 95 -4.56 -0.76 -14.36
N GLU A 96 -5.68 -0.32 -14.93
CA GLU A 96 -5.70 0.65 -16.04
C GLU A 96 -5.07 1.98 -15.63
N ARG A 97 -5.46 2.53 -14.47
CA ARG A 97 -4.88 3.78 -13.95
C ARG A 97 -3.37 3.67 -13.76
N LEU A 98 -2.89 2.50 -13.32
CA LEU A 98 -1.47 2.29 -13.07
C LEU A 98 -0.72 2.00 -14.38
N CYS A 99 -1.20 1.13 -15.26
CA CYS A 99 -0.44 0.67 -16.42
C CYS A 99 -0.67 1.52 -17.68
N LEU A 100 -1.88 2.06 -17.88
CA LEU A 100 -2.23 2.83 -19.07
C LEU A 100 -2.08 4.34 -18.92
N SER A 101 -1.82 4.86 -17.72
CA SER A 101 -1.61 6.30 -17.57
C SER A 101 -0.40 6.74 -18.39
N LYS A 102 -0.48 7.89 -19.07
CA LYS A 102 0.66 8.47 -19.77
C LYS A 102 1.69 8.91 -18.72
N LYS A 103 2.99 8.67 -18.95
CA LYS A 103 4.03 9.32 -18.14
C LYS A 103 3.82 10.82 -18.30
N LYS A 104 3.35 11.52 -17.25
CA LYS A 104 3.60 12.96 -17.20
C LYS A 104 5.12 13.05 -17.09
N ASN A 105 5.78 13.51 -18.15
CA ASN A 105 7.16 13.96 -18.07
C ASN A 105 7.16 15.10 -17.07
N LYS A 106 7.24 14.77 -15.78
CA LYS A 106 7.90 15.66 -14.85
C LYS A 106 9.31 15.70 -15.40
N LYS A 107 9.68 16.80 -16.04
CA LYS A 107 11.08 17.15 -16.25
C LYS A 107 11.68 17.10 -14.85
N TYR A 108 12.20 15.95 -14.45
CA TYR A 108 13.25 15.89 -13.47
C TYR A 108 14.38 16.60 -14.17
N SER A 109 14.46 17.91 -13.95
CA SER A 109 15.69 18.66 -14.10
C SER A 109 16.74 17.88 -13.34
N THR A 110 17.50 17.10 -14.09
CA THR A 110 18.75 16.50 -13.65
C THR A 110 19.58 17.64 -13.07
N PRO A 111 19.98 17.61 -11.79
CA PRO A 111 21.01 18.50 -11.31
C PRO A 111 22.34 17.98 -11.84
N ALA A 112 22.69 18.37 -13.06
CA ALA A 112 24.05 18.32 -13.56
C ALA A 112 24.54 19.76 -13.59
N GLU A 113 25.24 20.14 -12.51
CA GLU A 113 26.36 21.10 -12.42
C GLU A 113 26.43 21.64 -10.98
N VAL A 114 26.95 20.81 -10.08
CA VAL A 114 27.47 21.29 -8.79
C VAL A 114 28.84 21.87 -9.09
N THR A 115 28.87 23.10 -9.60
CA THR A 115 30.06 23.94 -9.55
C THR A 115 30.08 24.63 -8.21
N THR A 116 31.17 24.36 -7.51
CA THR A 116 31.62 24.81 -6.20
C THR A 116 31.26 26.25 -5.88
N SER A 117 30.61 26.47 -4.73
CA SER A 117 30.80 27.68 -3.91
C SER A 117 30.48 27.35 -2.46
N THR A 118 31.55 27.19 -1.71
CA THR A 118 31.65 26.95 -0.28
C THR A 118 30.92 28.02 0.54
N THR A 119 30.04 27.62 1.44
CA THR A 119 29.90 28.30 2.74
C THR A 119 29.53 27.27 3.81
N LEU A 120 30.49 26.97 4.68
CA LEU A 120 30.29 26.18 5.88
C LEU A 120 29.45 26.99 6.87
N GLN A 121 28.27 26.48 7.26
CA GLN A 121 27.64 26.87 8.53
C GLN A 121 27.38 25.62 9.37
N THR A 122 28.20 25.51 10.40
CA THR A 122 28.26 24.46 11.42
C THR A 122 27.01 24.55 12.31
N ARG A 123 26.20 23.48 12.37
CA ARG A 123 25.19 23.33 13.42
C ARG A 123 25.85 22.63 14.63
N PRO A 124 25.85 23.22 15.84
CA PRO A 124 26.30 22.49 17.01
C PRO A 124 25.24 21.47 17.43
N ALA A 125 25.70 20.24 17.64
CA ALA A 125 24.96 19.19 18.33
C ALA A 125 25.54 19.06 19.74
N THR A 126 24.71 19.22 20.78
CA THR A 126 24.87 18.82 22.21
C THR A 126 23.88 19.65 23.04
N ARG A 127 23.24 19.24 24.15
CA ARG A 127 23.06 17.96 24.89
C ARG A 127 21.93 18.24 25.92
N ILE A 128 21.01 17.29 26.09
CA ILE A 128 20.40 16.72 27.34
C ILE A 128 20.32 17.61 28.61
N PHE A 129 19.13 17.77 29.22
CA PHE A 129 18.71 17.19 30.53
C PHE A 129 17.35 17.72 31.04
N GLN A 130 16.73 16.89 31.88
CA GLN A 130 15.39 16.93 32.49
C GLN A 130 15.08 18.11 33.42
N GLU A 131 13.80 18.13 33.82
CA GLU A 131 13.15 18.68 35.03
C GLU A 131 12.28 19.93 34.77
N LEU A 132 10.95 19.82 34.81
CA LEU A 132 10.01 19.53 35.93
C LEU A 132 9.52 20.83 36.60
N HIS A 133 8.20 20.87 36.83
CA HIS A 133 7.45 21.77 37.74
C HIS A 133 7.34 23.25 37.29
N SER A 134 6.21 23.96 37.33
CA SER A 134 4.89 23.80 37.94
C SER A 134 3.92 24.79 37.30
N ALA A 135 2.60 24.50 37.32
CA ALA A 135 1.56 25.37 37.88
C ALA A 135 0.16 24.89 37.44
N GLU A 136 -0.56 24.26 38.37
CA GLU A 136 -2.03 24.23 38.38
C GLU A 136 -2.58 25.57 38.91
N PHE A 137 -3.69 26.05 38.35
CA PHE A 137 -4.81 26.76 39.01
C PHE A 137 -5.83 27.14 37.91
N SER A 138 -7.16 27.08 38.00
CA SER A 138 -8.12 26.55 38.96
C SER A 138 -9.50 26.53 38.30
N THR A 139 -10.36 25.73 38.90
CA THR A 139 -11.81 25.58 38.76
C THR A 139 -12.63 26.88 38.69
N GLY A 140 -13.75 26.82 37.97
CA GLY A 140 -14.84 27.80 38.07
C GLY A 140 -16.16 27.18 37.61
N LYS A 141 -17.02 26.86 38.58
CA LYS A 141 -18.33 26.22 38.48
C LYS A 141 -19.42 27.28 38.35
N SER A 142 -20.42 27.07 37.50
CA SER A 142 -21.79 27.55 37.64
C SER A 142 -22.72 26.64 36.85
#